data_AF-A0A0B4EPX1-F1
#
_entry.id   AF-A0A0B4EPX1-F1
#
_cell.length_a   1.000
_cell.length_b   1.000
_cell.length_c   1.000
_cell.angle_alpha   90.00
_cell.angle_beta   90.00
_cell.angle_gamma   90.00
#
_symmetry.space_group_name_H-M   'P 1'
#
loop_
_entity.id
_entity.type
_entity.pdbx_description
1 polymer ?
#
loop_
_entity_poly.entity_id
_entity_poly.type
_entity_poly.pdbx_seq_one_letter_code
_entity_poly.pdbx_strand_id
1 'polypeptide(L)' 'MIYEIKKYGDPVLRKIAEKVEEVNDEIREILRNMVETMYARDGVGLAAPQVGISLRMFVCDIGSPEESNVKK' A
#
# COMPACT_ATOMS: atom_id res chain seq x y z
N MET A 1 9.56 -7.12 2.87
CA MET A 1 10.44 -5.94 2.67
C MET A 1 9.63 -4.68 2.91
N ILE A 2 10.21 -3.68 3.61
CA ILE A 2 9.55 -2.39 3.85
C ILE A 2 9.97 -1.39 2.76
N TYR A 3 9.01 -0.81 2.06
CA TYR A 3 9.25 0.22 1.06
C TYR A 3 9.41 1.62 1.68
N GLU A 4 10.12 2.49 0.97
CA GLU A 4 10.19 3.91 1.28
C GLU A 4 8.88 4.61 0.84
N ILE A 5 8.25 5.33 1.77
CA ILE A 5 7.06 6.15 1.45
C ILE A 5 7.49 7.45 0.78
N LYS A 6 7.02 7.66 -0.45
CA LYS A 6 7.15 8.91 -1.19
C LYS A 6 6.33 10.01 -0.54
N LYS A 7 6.91 11.21 -0.50
CA LYS A 7 6.32 12.38 0.15
C LYS A 7 5.76 13.34 -0.90
N TYR A 8 4.93 14.28 -0.43
CA TYR A 8 4.36 15.31 -1.27
C TYR A 8 5.45 16.02 -2.10
N GLY A 9 5.18 16.20 -3.39
CA GLY A 9 6.14 16.75 -4.36
C GLY A 9 6.80 15.68 -5.23
N ASP A 10 6.77 14.41 -4.85
CA ASP A 10 7.27 13.33 -5.70
C ASP A 10 6.39 13.20 -6.98
N PRO A 11 7.00 13.21 -8.19
CA PRO A 11 6.25 13.15 -9.44
C PRO A 11 5.41 11.89 -9.59
N VAL A 12 5.77 10.76 -8.97
CA VAL A 12 4.99 9.52 -9.05
C VAL A 12 3.59 9.68 -8.48
N LEU A 13 3.43 10.55 -7.48
CA LEU A 13 2.15 10.81 -6.81
C LEU A 13 1.15 11.60 -7.68
N ARG A 14 1.61 12.16 -8.81
CA ARG A 14 0.78 12.88 -9.79
C ARG A 14 0.54 12.09 -11.08
N LYS A 15 1.25 10.98 -11.28
CA LYS A 15 1.10 10.15 -12.47
C LYS A 15 -0.18 9.31 -12.37
N ILE A 16 -0.83 9.12 -13.52
CA ILE A 16 -1.89 8.13 -13.64
C ILE A 16 -1.25 6.76 -13.58
N ALA A 17 -1.65 5.95 -12.59
CA ALA A 17 -1.15 4.60 -12.44
C ALA A 17 -1.61 3.70 -13.61
N GLU A 18 -0.74 2.78 -14.01
CA GLU A 18 -1.00 1.80 -15.06
C GLU A 18 -1.88 0.66 -14.55
N LYS A 19 -2.65 0.04 -15.44
CA LYS A 19 -3.53 -1.07 -15.07
C LYS A 19 -2.69 -2.31 -14.75
N VAL A 20 -3.10 -3.05 -13.72
CA VAL A 20 -2.58 -4.41 -13.48
C VAL A 20 -3.34 -5.34 -14.42
N GLU A 21 -2.64 -5.93 -15.39
CA GLU A 21 -3.27 -6.83 -16.38
C GLU A 21 -3.52 -8.24 -15.82
N GLU A 22 -2.62 -8.73 -14.98
CA GLU A 22 -2.73 -10.04 -14.32
C GLU A 22 -2.18 -10.00 -12.90
N VAL A 23 -2.87 -10.69 -11.98
CA VAL A 23 -2.39 -10.88 -10.60
C VAL A 23 -1.52 -12.14 -10.56
N ASN A 24 -0.25 -11.98 -10.91
CA ASN A 24 0.77 -13.02 -10.84
C ASN A 24 1.48 -13.02 -9.46
N ASP A 25 2.48 -13.89 -9.29
CA ASP A 25 3.20 -14.01 -8.02
C ASP A 25 4.03 -12.78 -7.68
N GLU A 26 4.51 -12.04 -8.68
CA GLU A 26 5.21 -10.76 -8.47
C GLU A 26 4.26 -9.71 -7.89
N ILE A 27 3.06 -9.57 -8.44
CA ILE A 27 2.04 -8.65 -7.90
C ILE A 27 1.65 -9.05 -6.48
N ARG A 28 1.48 -10.35 -6.20
CA ARG A 28 1.20 -10.83 -4.83
C ARG A 28 2.32 -10.48 -3.87
N GLU A 29 3.57 -10.60 -4.31
CA GLU A 29 4.73 -10.25 -3.50
C GLU A 29 4.82 -8.75 -3.22
N ILE A 30 4.54 -7.91 -4.23
CA ILE A 30 4.47 -6.45 -4.04
C ILE A 30 3.38 -6.10 -3.03
N LEU A 31 2.19 -6.70 -3.14
CA LEU A 31 1.09 -6.46 -2.21
C LEU A 31 1.45 -6.88 -0.77
N ARG A 32 2.12 -8.02 -0.58
CA ARG A 32 2.64 -8.44 0.74
C ARG A 32 3.60 -7.41 1.33
N ASN A 33 4.56 -6.94 0.53
CA ASN A 33 5.51 -5.90 0.95
C ASN A 33 4.82 -4.55 1.24
N MET A 34 3.76 -4.21 0.50
CA MET A 34 2.93 -3.03 0.78
C MET A 34 2.16 -3.16 2.10
N VAL A 35 1.63 -4.35 2.44
CA VAL A 35 1.00 -4.61 3.75
C VAL A 35 2.02 -4.44 4.88
N GLU A 36 3.20 -5.05 4.76
CA GLU A 36 4.28 -4.86 5.75
C GLU A 36 4.66 -3.38 5.91
N THR A 37 4.76 -2.65 4.81
CA THR A 37 5.07 -1.20 4.81
C THR A 37 3.97 -0.38 5.49
N MET A 38 2.71 -0.72 5.24
CA MET A 38 1.55 -0.06 5.84
C MET A 38 1.56 -0.22 7.36
N TYR A 39 1.75 -1.44 7.86
CA TYR A 39 1.83 -1.69 9.30
C TYR A 39 3.07 -1.09 9.95
N ALA A 40 4.23 -1.11 9.26
CA ALA A 40 5.45 -0.47 9.76
C ALA A 40 5.34 1.06 9.92
N ARG A 41 4.27 1.66 9.38
CA ARG A 41 4.01 3.10 9.40
C ARG A 41 2.68 3.45 10.08
N ASP A 42 2.09 2.50 10.81
CA ASP A 42 0.80 2.64 11.49
C ASP A 42 -0.32 3.17 10.56
N GLY A 43 -0.27 2.77 9.28
CA GLY A 43 -1.23 3.19 8.26
C GLY A 43 -2.47 2.30 8.21
N VAL A 44 -3.59 2.87 7.77
CA VAL A 44 -4.86 2.16 7.50
C VAL A 44 -4.96 1.70 6.04
N GLY A 45 -4.23 2.34 5.14
CA GLY A 45 -4.18 2.00 3.73
C GLY A 45 -2.95 2.55 3.04
N LEU A 46 -2.54 1.88 1.95
CA LEU A 46 -1.36 2.25 1.17
C LEU A 46 -1.58 1.92 -0.32
N ALA A 47 -1.50 2.94 -1.18
CA ALA A 47 -1.56 2.78 -2.63
C ALA A 47 -0.15 2.59 -3.21
N ALA A 48 -0.02 1.78 -4.27
CA ALA A 48 1.28 1.47 -4.87
C ALA A 48 2.10 2.71 -5.28
N PRO A 49 1.50 3.82 -5.80
CA PRO A 49 2.26 5.03 -6.10
C PRO A 49 2.96 5.64 -4.87
N GLN A 50 2.42 5.46 -3.66
CA GLN A 50 3.04 5.97 -2.42
C GLN A 50 4.36 5.28 -2.09
N VAL A 51 4.64 4.13 -2.70
CA VAL A 51 5.93 3.41 -2.59
C VAL A 51 6.75 3.47 -3.89
N GLY A 52 6.38 4.36 -4.82
CA GLY A 52 7.10 4.54 -6.08
C GLY A 52 6.68 3.60 -7.20
N ILE A 53 5.65 2.76 -6.99
CA ILE A 53 5.17 1.77 -7.97
C ILE A 53 3.90 2.32 -8.64
N SER A 54 3.99 2.69 -9.91
CA SER A 54 2.89 3.34 -10.65
C SER A 54 1.87 2.33 -11.20
N LEU A 55 1.29 1.49 -10.34
CA LEU A 55 0.27 0.48 -10.68
C LEU A 55 -1.06 0.72 -9.95
N ARG A 56 -2.18 0.38 -10.60
CA ARG A 56 -3.55 0.52 -10.05
C ARG A 56 -3.87 -0.60 -9.06
N MET A 57 -3.24 -0.53 -7.90
CA MET A 57 -3.51 -1.41 -6.77
C MET A 57 -3.23 -0.70 -5.44
N PHE A 58 -3.92 -1.15 -4.40
CA PHE A 58 -3.77 -0.63 -3.04
C PHE A 58 -4.07 -1.73 -2.03
N VAL A 59 -3.60 -1.54 -0.80
CA VAL A 59 -3.94 -2.36 0.35
C VAL A 59 -4.65 -1.48 1.39
N CYS A 60 -5.56 -2.07 2.14
CA CYS A 60 -6.20 -1.41 3.28
C CYS A 60 -6.56 -2.44 4.35
N ASP A 61 -6.48 -2.00 5.60
CA ASP A 61 -6.96 -2.72 6.75
C ASP A 61 -7.64 -1.72 7.70
N ILE A 62 -8.96 -1.83 7.82
CA ILE A 62 -9.79 -0.94 8.64
C ILE A 62 -10.10 -1.55 10.01
N GLY A 63 -9.50 -2.70 10.35
CA GLY A 63 -9.80 -3.47 11.54
C GLY A 63 -11.20 -4.08 11.53
N SER A 64 -11.46 -4.98 12.49
CA SER A 64 -12.81 -5.50 12.71
C SER A 64 -13.59 -4.61 13.69
N PRO A 65 -14.91 -4.45 13.55
CA PRO A 65 -15.74 -3.71 14.52
C PRO A 65 -15.54 -4.21 15.96
N GLU A 66 -15.28 -5.50 16.14
CA GLU A 66 -15.07 -6.18 17.42
C GLU A 66 -13.71 -5.82 18.08
N GLU A 67 -12.72 -5.39 17.29
CA GLU A 67 -11.38 -5.03 17.76
C GLU A 67 -11.28 -3.56 18.20
N SER A 68 -12.30 -2.75 17.91
CA SER A 68 -12.34 -1.32 18.23
C SER A 68 -12.41 -0.98 19.74
N ASN A 69 -12.60 -1.99 20.61
CA ASN A 69 -12.65 -1.84 22.07
C ASN A 69 -11.38 -2.33 22.80
N VAL A 70 -10.37 -2.83 22.09
CA VAL A 70 -9.08 -3.15 22.71
C VAL A 70 -8.14 -2.00 22.40
N LYS A 71 -7.95 -1.11 23.39
CA LYS A 71 -6.86 -0.13 23.41
C LYS A 71 -5.56 -0.83 23.00
N LYS A 72 -4.97 -0.43 21.88
CA LYS A 72 -3.53 -0.57 21.67
C LYS A 72 -2.79 0.40 22.58
#